data_AF-A0A382AUJ7-F1
#
_entry.id   AF-A0A382AUJ7-F1
#
_cell.length_a   1.000
_cell.length_b   1.000
_cell.length_c   1.000
_cell.angle_alpha   90.00
_cell.angle_beta   90.00
_cell.angle_gamma   90.00
#
_symmetry.space_group_name_H-M   'P 1'
#
loop_
_entity.id
_entity.type
_entity.pdbx_description
1 polymer ?
#
loop_
_entity_poly.entity_id
_entity_poly.type
_entity_poly.pdbx_seq_one_letter_code
_entity_poly.pdbx_strand_id
1 'polypeptide(L)'
;MNYLLIYLHIPKTGGTTLRDIIYRQYPSKNILTIPTLNESKSIINNLSRNREKQLDIIQGHLQHGIHESLEKNIKYFTIIREPIKRVLSTYYYIISQPNNPQNLSNNKNTMSIYEYINSGINPFLINGQTQLIAGKKCSINDPLIKSNELLTMAKDNINKNFIFTGTTEQFDESILLLKRMLNWKSPYYS
;
A
#
# COMPACT_ATOMS: atom_id res chain seq x y z
N MET A 1 5.93 21.52 5.61
CA MET A 1 6.67 20.31 6.04
C MET A 1 7.94 20.20 5.22
N ASN A 2 9.05 19.75 5.80
CA ASN A 2 10.35 19.69 5.10
C ASN A 2 10.66 18.30 4.50
N TYR A 3 9.64 17.46 4.31
CA TYR A 3 9.76 16.13 3.72
C TYR A 3 8.62 15.86 2.74
N LEU A 4 8.90 15.02 1.74
CA LEU A 4 7.94 14.42 0.83
C LEU A 4 7.25 13.24 1.52
N LEU A 5 5.91 13.23 1.52
CA LEU A 5 5.16 12.12 2.08
C LEU A 5 5.00 10.99 1.07
N ILE A 6 5.09 9.74 1.54
CA ILE A 6 4.78 8.56 0.73
C ILE A 6 3.69 7.76 1.44
N TYR A 7 2.48 7.78 0.88
CA TYR A 7 1.41 6.88 1.29
C TYR A 7 1.60 5.53 0.61
N LEU A 8 2.12 4.56 1.36
CA LEU A 8 2.25 3.18 0.89
C LEU A 8 0.86 2.51 1.00
N HIS A 9 0.12 2.47 -0.11
CA HIS A 9 -1.22 1.90 -0.14
C HIS A 9 -1.15 0.37 -0.24
N ILE A 10 -1.46 -0.29 0.86
CA ILE A 10 -1.64 -1.74 0.94
C ILE A 10 -3.07 -2.08 0.50
N PRO A 11 -3.29 -3.01 -0.45
CA PRO A 11 -4.64 -3.37 -0.87
C PRO A 11 -5.53 -3.87 0.28
N LYS A 12 -6.80 -3.45 0.24
CA LYS A 12 -7.88 -3.86 1.16
C LYS A 12 -7.72 -3.38 2.62
N THR A 13 -7.10 -2.22 2.81
CA THR A 13 -6.89 -1.58 4.12
C THR A 13 -7.55 -0.19 4.25
N GLY A 14 -8.66 0.05 3.53
CA GLY A 14 -9.34 1.36 3.51
C GLY A 14 -8.64 2.42 2.65
N GLY A 15 -7.70 2.00 1.80
CA GLY A 15 -6.87 2.95 1.06
C GLY A 15 -7.57 3.76 -0.02
N THR A 16 -8.70 3.31 -0.60
CA THR A 16 -9.50 4.16 -1.50
C THR A 16 -9.98 5.41 -0.77
N THR A 17 -10.62 5.22 0.39
CA THR A 17 -11.09 6.31 1.25
C THR A 17 -9.94 7.24 1.65
N LEU A 18 -8.78 6.70 2.05
CA LEU A 18 -7.62 7.52 2.42
C LEU A 18 -7.04 8.30 1.23
N ARG A 19 -7.01 7.72 0.02
CA ARG A 19 -6.62 8.46 -1.19
C ARG A 19 -7.55 9.64 -1.45
N ASP A 20 -8.86 9.45 -1.31
CA ASP A 20 -9.84 10.53 -1.48
C ASP A 20 -9.67 11.64 -0.44
N ILE A 21 -9.35 11.26 0.81
CA ILE A 21 -8.98 12.22 1.84
C ILE A 21 -7.72 12.99 1.40
N ILE A 22 -6.66 12.31 0.97
CA ILE A 22 -5.41 12.93 0.51
C ILE A 22 -5.67 13.94 -0.63
N TYR A 23 -6.51 13.60 -1.61
CA TYR A 23 -6.88 14.52 -2.70
C TYR A 23 -7.57 15.79 -2.21
N ARG A 24 -8.24 15.77 -1.06
CA ARG A 24 -8.83 16.95 -0.43
C ARG A 24 -7.83 17.78 0.39
N GLN A 25 -6.67 17.21 0.73
CA GLN A 25 -5.64 17.87 1.54
C GLN A 25 -4.56 18.57 0.72
N TYR A 26 -4.29 18.08 -0.49
CA TYR A 26 -3.22 18.60 -1.34
C TYR A 26 -3.74 19.00 -2.73
N PRO A 27 -3.17 20.04 -3.36
CA PRO A 27 -3.45 20.33 -4.76
C PRO A 27 -3.13 19.12 -5.64
N SER A 28 -4.00 18.77 -6.59
CA SER A 28 -3.79 17.57 -7.44
C SER A 28 -2.43 17.57 -8.15
N LYS A 29 -1.93 18.75 -8.53
CA LYS A 29 -0.61 18.91 -9.14
C LYS A 29 0.54 18.58 -8.18
N ASN A 30 0.36 18.58 -6.87
CA ASN A 30 1.38 18.23 -5.88
C ASN A 30 1.31 16.75 -5.46
N ILE A 31 0.37 15.98 -6.04
CA ILE A 31 0.16 14.56 -5.79
C ILE A 31 0.70 13.77 -6.98
N LEU A 32 1.54 12.77 -6.72
CA LEU A 32 1.86 11.72 -7.69
C LEU A 32 1.16 10.43 -7.29
N THR A 33 0.35 9.87 -8.17
CA THR A 33 -0.35 8.60 -7.91
C THR A 33 0.25 7.49 -8.74
N ILE A 34 0.69 6.43 -8.07
CA ILE A 34 1.24 5.24 -8.68
C ILE A 34 0.13 4.20 -8.87
N PRO A 35 -0.25 3.89 -10.12
CA PRO A 35 -1.39 3.03 -10.43
C PRO A 35 -1.13 1.55 -10.12
N THR A 36 0.08 1.05 -10.36
CA THR A 36 0.42 -0.36 -10.10
C THR A 36 1.83 -0.51 -9.53
N LEU A 37 2.05 -1.60 -8.80
CA LEU A 37 3.37 -1.94 -8.27
C LEU A 37 4.40 -2.21 -9.38
N ASN A 38 3.97 -2.72 -10.54
CA ASN A 38 4.87 -2.99 -11.65
C ASN A 38 5.39 -1.70 -12.30
N GLU A 39 4.56 -0.65 -12.35
CA GLU A 39 4.92 0.64 -12.94
C GLU A 39 5.68 1.54 -11.95
N SER A 40 5.65 1.23 -10.64
CA SER A 40 6.17 2.11 -9.60
C SER A 40 7.63 2.51 -9.82
N LYS A 41 8.50 1.54 -10.11
CA LYS A 41 9.94 1.81 -10.35
C LYS A 41 10.14 2.69 -11.57
N SER A 42 9.45 2.39 -12.67
CA SER A 42 9.59 3.17 -13.91
C SER A 42 9.13 4.61 -13.71
N ILE A 43 7.97 4.82 -13.08
CA ILE A 43 7.44 6.17 -12.85
C ILE A 43 8.39 6.99 -11.96
N ILE A 44 8.89 6.39 -10.88
CA ILE A 44 9.79 7.07 -9.94
C ILE A 44 11.15 7.37 -10.60
N ASN A 45 11.74 6.41 -11.31
CA ASN A 45 13.03 6.60 -11.98
C ASN A 45 12.99 7.65 -13.10
N ASN A 46 11.82 7.82 -13.73
CA ASN A 46 11.61 8.82 -14.78
C ASN A 46 11.11 10.18 -14.23
N LEU A 47 11.03 10.33 -12.91
CA LEU A 47 10.57 11.58 -12.29
C LEU A 47 11.65 12.66 -12.44
N SER A 48 11.33 13.75 -13.14
CA SER A 48 12.27 14.86 -13.25
C SER A 48 12.44 15.58 -11.91
N ARG A 49 13.65 16.11 -11.64
CA ARG A 49 13.94 16.88 -10.42
C ARG A 49 12.98 18.06 -10.20
N ASN A 50 12.62 18.75 -11.28
CA ASN A 50 11.66 19.86 -11.22
C ASN A 50 10.27 19.38 -10.79
N ARG A 51 9.85 18.21 -11.28
CA ARG A 51 8.59 17.60 -10.87
C ARG A 51 8.64 17.15 -9.42
N GLU A 52 9.69 16.46 -9.01
CA GLU A 52 9.89 15.99 -7.64
C GLU A 52 9.82 17.13 -6.61
N LYS A 53 10.47 18.27 -6.90
CA LYS A 53 10.45 19.46 -6.03
C LYS A 53 9.02 19.96 -5.74
N GLN A 54 8.12 19.85 -6.72
CA GLN A 54 6.72 20.28 -6.61
C GLN A 54 5.82 19.29 -5.85
N LEU A 55 6.27 18.06 -5.63
CA LEU A 55 5.46 17.04 -4.97
C LEU A 55 5.46 17.25 -3.45
N ASP A 56 4.26 17.19 -2.87
CA ASP A 56 4.07 17.08 -1.42
C ASP A 56 3.80 15.64 -1.00
N ILE A 57 3.20 14.84 -1.89
CA ILE A 57 2.85 13.46 -1.61
C ILE A 57 2.95 12.55 -2.85
N ILE A 58 3.49 11.36 -2.63
CA ILE A 58 3.36 10.21 -3.53
C ILE A 58 2.41 9.22 -2.87
N GLN A 59 1.46 8.67 -3.62
CA GLN A 59 0.53 7.67 -3.12
C GLN A 59 0.32 6.52 -4.11
N GLY A 60 -0.12 5.36 -3.62
CA GLY A 60 -0.58 4.27 -4.48
C GLY A 60 0.13 2.96 -4.20
N HIS A 61 0.05 2.06 -5.17
CA HIS A 61 0.55 0.69 -5.03
C HIS A 61 2.07 0.67 -5.11
N LEU A 62 2.69 0.70 -3.94
CA LEU A 62 4.12 0.87 -3.74
C LEU A 62 4.65 -0.16 -2.76
N GLN A 63 5.95 -0.40 -2.83
CA GLN A 63 6.71 -1.06 -1.79
C GLN A 63 7.70 -0.05 -1.18
N HIS A 64 8.14 -0.30 0.05
CA HIS A 64 9.25 0.44 0.64
C HIS A 64 10.50 0.32 -0.24
N GLY A 65 11.36 1.34 -0.18
CA GLY A 65 12.58 1.42 -0.99
C GLY A 65 12.47 2.33 -2.21
N ILE A 66 11.26 2.68 -2.68
CA ILE A 66 11.13 3.58 -3.85
C ILE A 66 11.78 4.96 -3.66
N HIS A 67 11.88 5.41 -2.41
CA HIS A 67 12.56 6.63 -2.04
C HIS A 67 14.06 6.66 -2.29
N GLU A 68 14.72 5.52 -2.48
CA GLU A 68 16.16 5.48 -2.77
C GLU A 68 16.51 6.19 -4.09
N SER A 69 15.53 6.38 -4.96
CA SER A 69 15.66 7.11 -6.23
C SER A 69 15.20 8.58 -6.16
N LEU A 70 14.89 9.08 -4.96
CA LEU A 70 14.42 10.46 -4.73
C LEU A 70 15.50 11.26 -3.98
N GLU A 71 15.58 12.57 -4.24
CA GLU A 71 16.52 13.48 -3.57
C GLU A 71 15.91 14.12 -2.31
N LYS A 72 14.58 14.16 -2.21
CA LYS A 72 13.88 14.72 -1.05
C LYS A 72 13.98 13.80 0.16
N ASN A 73 14.13 14.41 1.34
CA ASN A 73 13.83 13.72 2.60
C ASN A 73 12.39 13.22 2.56
N ILE A 74 12.19 11.95 2.90
CA ILE A 74 10.86 11.33 2.85
C ILE A 74 10.36 10.97 4.23
N LYS A 75 9.05 10.75 4.33
CA LYS A 75 8.43 9.97 5.39
C LYS A 75 7.31 9.12 4.82
N TYR A 76 7.28 7.85 5.20
CA TYR A 76 6.19 6.95 4.85
C TYR A 76 5.05 7.05 5.85
N PHE A 77 3.85 6.76 5.38
CA PHE A 77 2.77 6.31 6.26
C PHE A 77 1.93 5.26 5.56
N THR A 78 1.24 4.45 6.34
CA THR A 78 0.37 3.40 5.80
C THR A 78 -0.76 3.06 6.78
N ILE A 79 -1.75 2.33 6.27
CA ILE A 79 -2.79 1.67 7.06
C ILE A 79 -2.67 0.18 6.77
N ILE A 80 -2.48 -0.61 7.82
CA ILE A 80 -2.52 -2.07 7.77
C ILE A 80 -3.89 -2.58 8.21
N ARG A 81 -4.10 -3.88 8.14
CA ARG A 81 -5.34 -4.54 8.58
C ARG A 81 -5.02 -5.86 9.25
N GLU A 82 -5.94 -6.35 10.08
CA GLU A 82 -5.88 -7.73 10.54
C GLU A 82 -5.68 -8.69 9.35
N PRO A 83 -4.62 -9.53 9.36
CA PRO A 83 -4.21 -10.30 8.20
C PRO A 83 -5.30 -11.17 7.58
N ILE A 84 -6.11 -11.87 8.38
CA ILE A 84 -7.14 -12.80 7.89
C ILE A 84 -8.27 -12.01 7.23
N LYS A 85 -8.79 -10.96 7.87
CA LYS A 85 -9.82 -10.07 7.31
C LYS A 85 -9.38 -9.44 5.99
N ARG A 86 -8.11 -9.08 5.85
CA ARG A 86 -7.56 -8.54 4.59
C ARG A 86 -7.56 -9.58 3.48
N VAL A 87 -7.13 -10.82 3.77
CA VAL A 87 -7.13 -11.92 2.80
C VAL A 87 -8.55 -12.25 2.35
N LEU A 88 -9.49 -12.40 3.29
CA LEU A 88 -10.91 -12.63 2.98
C LEU A 88 -11.49 -11.49 2.13
N SER A 89 -11.22 -10.24 2.50
CA SER A 89 -11.68 -9.08 1.74
C SER A 89 -11.11 -9.05 0.31
N THR A 90 -9.88 -9.52 0.12
CA THR A 90 -9.28 -9.68 -1.21
C THR A 90 -9.99 -10.78 -1.99
N TYR A 91 -10.14 -11.97 -1.40
CA TYR A 91 -10.81 -13.11 -2.02
C TYR A 91 -12.24 -12.77 -2.48
N TYR A 92 -13.09 -12.26 -1.59
CA TYR A 92 -14.47 -11.89 -1.94
C TYR A 92 -14.53 -10.79 -3.01
N TYR A 93 -13.59 -9.84 -3.00
CA TYR A 93 -13.50 -8.83 -4.05
C TYR A 93 -13.14 -9.46 -5.40
N ILE A 94 -12.20 -10.40 -5.46
CA ILE A 94 -11.82 -11.05 -6.72
C ILE A 94 -12.96 -11.89 -7.30
N ILE A 95 -13.59 -12.75 -6.49
CA ILE A 95 -14.65 -13.63 -6.99
C ILE A 95 -15.93 -12.88 -7.39
N SER A 96 -16.20 -11.71 -6.78
CA SER A 96 -17.33 -10.85 -7.16
C SER A 96 -17.11 -10.07 -8.45
N GLN A 97 -15.92 -10.16 -9.05
CA GLN A 97 -15.55 -9.48 -10.29
C GLN A 97 -15.21 -10.55 -11.35
N PRO A 98 -16.19 -11.02 -12.15
CA PRO A 98 -15.98 -12.11 -13.10
C PRO A 98 -14.86 -11.85 -14.13
N ASN A 99 -14.68 -10.58 -14.52
CA ASN A 99 -13.67 -10.16 -15.49
C ASN A 99 -12.32 -9.83 -14.85
N ASN A 100 -12.14 -10.07 -13.54
CA ASN A 100 -10.87 -9.80 -12.88
C ASN A 100 -9.83 -10.86 -13.31
N PRO A 101 -8.63 -10.47 -13.75
CA PRO A 101 -7.61 -11.41 -14.21
C PRO A 101 -7.12 -12.39 -13.13
N GLN A 102 -7.37 -12.12 -11.85
CA GLN A 102 -7.05 -13.03 -10.75
C GLN A 102 -8.19 -13.98 -10.40
N ASN A 103 -9.37 -13.82 -11.00
CA ASN A 103 -10.50 -14.70 -10.80
C ASN A 103 -10.39 -15.89 -11.76
N LEU A 104 -9.95 -17.05 -11.25
CA LEU A 104 -9.87 -18.30 -12.05
C LEU A 104 -11.14 -19.15 -11.93
N SER A 105 -12.25 -18.56 -11.46
CA SER A 105 -13.55 -19.23 -11.51
C SER A 105 -13.98 -19.47 -12.95
N ASN A 106 -14.77 -20.50 -13.18
CA ASN A 106 -15.39 -20.78 -14.48
C ASN A 106 -16.89 -20.98 -14.33
N ASN A 107 -17.61 -21.13 -15.44
CA ASN A 107 -19.08 -21.26 -15.46
C ASN A 107 -19.63 -22.42 -14.61
N LYS A 108 -18.78 -23.41 -14.26
CA LYS A 108 -19.17 -24.61 -13.52
C LYS A 108 -18.64 -24.64 -12.08
N ASN A 109 -17.58 -23.89 -11.77
CA ASN A 109 -16.93 -23.91 -10.48
C ASN A 109 -16.46 -22.53 -10.05
N THR A 110 -16.91 -22.09 -8.87
CA THR A 110 -16.36 -20.92 -8.19
C THR A 110 -15.08 -21.30 -7.48
N MET A 111 -14.00 -20.57 -7.74
CA MET A 111 -12.74 -20.77 -7.05
C MET A 111 -12.91 -20.61 -5.54
N SER A 112 -12.50 -21.60 -4.76
CA SER A 112 -12.41 -21.55 -3.30
C SER A 112 -11.24 -20.68 -2.82
N ILE A 113 -11.29 -20.21 -1.58
CA ILE A 113 -10.18 -19.46 -0.99
C ILE A 113 -8.89 -20.28 -0.92
N TYR A 114 -9.00 -21.60 -0.70
CA TYR A 114 -7.85 -22.50 -0.66
C TYR A 114 -7.17 -22.59 -2.03
N GLU A 115 -7.95 -22.78 -3.10
CA GLU A 115 -7.42 -22.74 -4.47
C GLU A 115 -6.82 -21.37 -4.79
N TYR A 116 -7.46 -20.28 -4.38
CA TYR A 116 -6.94 -18.93 -4.62
C TYR A 116 -5.57 -18.71 -3.99
N ILE A 117 -5.40 -19.06 -2.71
CA ILE A 117 -4.14 -18.90 -1.99
C ILE A 117 -3.05 -19.77 -2.63
N ASN A 118 -3.36 -21.04 -2.95
CA ASN A 118 -2.38 -21.97 -3.50
C ASN A 118 -2.07 -21.76 -4.98
N SER A 119 -2.93 -21.05 -5.73
CA SER A 119 -2.67 -20.72 -7.14
C SER A 119 -1.42 -19.84 -7.32
N GLY A 120 -1.01 -19.11 -6.29
CA GLY A 120 0.13 -18.19 -6.36
C GLY A 120 -0.09 -16.96 -7.24
N ILE A 121 -1.27 -16.80 -7.85
CA ILE A 121 -1.58 -15.69 -8.78
C ILE A 121 -1.44 -14.31 -8.11
N ASN A 122 -1.71 -14.26 -6.80
CA ASN A 122 -1.52 -13.08 -5.98
C ASN A 122 -0.49 -13.37 -4.87
N PRO A 123 0.79 -13.03 -5.07
CA PRO A 123 1.84 -13.29 -4.07
C PRO A 123 1.65 -12.51 -2.76
N PHE A 124 0.79 -11.48 -2.76
CA PHE A 124 0.52 -10.66 -1.57
C PHE A 124 -0.61 -11.19 -0.68
N LEU A 125 -1.13 -12.39 -0.94
CA LEU A 125 -2.04 -13.06 0.00
C LEU A 125 -1.29 -13.53 1.25
N ILE A 126 -0.09 -14.08 1.08
CA ILE A 126 0.76 -14.58 2.17
C ILE A 126 1.72 -13.46 2.57
N ASN A 127 1.63 -12.98 3.81
CA ASN A 127 2.51 -11.92 4.34
C ASN A 127 2.66 -10.68 3.44
N GLY A 128 1.66 -10.37 2.61
CA GLY A 128 1.77 -9.27 1.63
C GLY A 128 1.98 -7.89 2.25
N GLN A 129 1.43 -7.64 3.44
CA GLN A 129 1.68 -6.40 4.18
C GLN A 129 3.16 -6.29 4.57
N THR A 130 3.71 -7.37 5.12
CA THR A 130 5.13 -7.48 5.48
C THR A 130 6.04 -7.32 4.26
N GLN A 131 5.73 -8.00 3.15
CA GLN A 131 6.48 -7.89 1.90
C GLN A 131 6.58 -6.43 1.39
N LEU A 132 5.44 -5.73 1.33
CA LEU A 132 5.40 -4.35 0.84
C LEU A 132 6.14 -3.39 1.77
N ILE A 133 6.01 -3.54 3.09
CA ILE A 133 6.70 -2.70 4.08
C ILE A 133 8.20 -3.01 4.15
N ALA A 134 8.60 -4.27 3.97
CA ALA A 134 10.00 -4.67 3.88
C ALA A 134 10.67 -4.26 2.56
N GLY A 135 9.89 -3.92 1.52
CA GLY A 135 10.43 -3.63 0.19
C GLY A 135 10.85 -4.89 -0.59
N LYS A 136 10.37 -6.07 -0.18
CA LYS A 136 10.76 -7.38 -0.74
C LYS A 136 9.53 -8.13 -1.24
N LYS A 137 9.40 -8.23 -2.57
CA LYS A 137 8.40 -9.06 -3.24
C LYS A 137 8.93 -10.50 -3.30
N CYS A 138 8.19 -11.42 -2.70
CA CYS A 138 8.50 -12.84 -2.67
C CYS A 138 7.53 -13.63 -3.56
N SER A 139 7.99 -14.77 -4.07
CA SER A 139 7.08 -15.77 -4.65
C SER A 139 6.51 -16.67 -3.54
N ILE A 140 5.48 -17.46 -3.84
CA ILE A 140 4.88 -18.37 -2.85
C ILE A 140 5.85 -19.45 -2.33
N ASN A 141 6.84 -19.82 -3.15
CA ASN A 141 7.85 -20.83 -2.83
C ASN A 141 9.13 -20.23 -2.25
N ASP A 142 9.21 -18.90 -2.15
CA ASP A 142 10.39 -18.22 -1.58
C ASP A 142 10.42 -18.42 -0.06
N PRO A 143 11.47 -19.05 0.51
CA PRO A 143 11.57 -19.26 1.96
C PRO A 143 11.50 -17.95 2.76
N LEU A 144 11.94 -16.83 2.16
CA LEU A 144 11.92 -15.51 2.80
C LEU A 144 10.49 -15.08 3.16
N ILE A 145 9.47 -15.51 2.41
CA ILE A 145 8.07 -15.08 2.65
C ILE A 145 7.56 -15.49 4.03
N LYS A 146 8.12 -16.56 4.63
CA LYS A 146 7.76 -17.09 5.94
C LYS A 146 8.85 -16.87 7.00
N SER A 147 9.92 -16.15 6.66
CA SER A 147 11.06 -16.00 7.55
C SER A 147 10.86 -14.88 8.57
N ASN A 148 11.55 -15.01 9.71
CA ASN A 148 11.66 -13.93 10.68
C ASN A 148 12.46 -12.74 10.13
N GLU A 149 13.37 -12.98 9.17
CA GLU A 149 14.16 -11.93 8.53
C GLU A 149 13.25 -10.91 7.83
N LEU A 150 12.28 -11.37 7.04
CA LEU A 150 11.33 -10.48 6.35
C LEU A 150 10.51 -9.64 7.35
N LEU A 151 10.11 -10.25 8.47
CA LEU A 151 9.41 -9.56 9.55
C LEU A 151 10.28 -8.48 10.20
N THR A 152 11.55 -8.81 10.50
CA THR A 152 12.51 -7.87 11.09
C THR A 152 12.73 -6.67 10.16
N MET A 153 12.92 -6.92 8.85
CA MET A 153 13.05 -5.84 7.86
C MET A 153 11.84 -4.91 7.85
N ALA A 154 10.64 -5.46 7.85
CA ALA A 154 9.42 -4.64 7.86
C ALA A 154 9.31 -3.79 9.14
N LYS A 155 9.60 -4.36 10.31
CA LYS A 155 9.60 -3.64 11.60
C LYS A 155 10.65 -2.53 11.63
N ASP A 156 11.85 -2.81 11.16
CA ASP A 156 12.93 -1.82 11.08
C ASP A 156 12.57 -0.66 10.15
N ASN A 157 11.98 -0.96 9.00
CA ASN A 157 11.53 0.06 8.06
C ASN A 157 10.44 0.95 8.68
N ILE A 158 9.46 0.36 9.39
CA ILE A 158 8.45 1.13 10.15
C ILE A 158 9.15 2.08 11.12
N ASN A 159 10.04 1.57 11.98
CA ASN A 159 10.69 2.37 13.00
C ASN A 159 11.57 3.48 12.42
N LYS A 160 12.22 3.25 11.28
CA LYS A 160 13.16 4.21 10.67
C LYS A 160 12.47 5.25 9.80
N ASN A 161 11.51 4.83 8.97
CA ASN A 161 11.04 5.65 7.85
C ASN A 161 9.56 6.03 7.92
N PHE A 162 8.75 5.36 8.73
CA PHE A 162 7.33 5.65 8.83
C PHE A 162 7.08 6.67 9.94
N ILE A 163 6.34 7.74 9.63
CA ILE A 163 5.82 8.63 10.66
C ILE A 163 4.58 8.05 11.32
N PHE A 164 3.85 7.18 10.62
CA PHE A 164 2.58 6.65 11.08
C PHE A 164 2.25 5.31 10.41
N THR A 165 1.79 4.37 11.23
CA THR A 165 1.21 3.10 10.77
C THR A 165 -0.07 2.88 11.56
N GLY A 166 -1.21 3.05 10.89
CA GLY A 166 -2.54 2.84 11.48
C GLY A 166 -3.12 1.47 11.14
N THR A 167 -4.30 1.17 11.68
CA THR A 167 -5.03 -0.05 11.37
C THR A 167 -6.40 0.27 10.76
N THR A 168 -6.91 -0.62 9.93
CA THR A 168 -8.25 -0.46 9.34
C THR A 168 -9.33 -0.57 10.43
N GLU A 169 -9.06 -1.33 11.48
CA GLU A 169 -9.94 -1.52 12.63
C GLU A 169 -10.09 -0.24 13.48
N GLN A 170 -9.15 0.69 13.36
CA GLN A 170 -9.15 2.00 14.04
C GLN A 170 -8.97 3.11 13.00
N PHE A 171 -9.71 3.03 11.89
CA PHE A 171 -9.51 3.91 10.75
C PHE A 171 -9.81 5.37 11.12
N ASP A 172 -10.93 5.64 11.80
CA ASP A 172 -11.30 7.00 12.22
C ASP A 172 -10.24 7.63 13.12
N GLU A 173 -9.77 6.89 14.13
CA GLU A 173 -8.70 7.32 15.02
C GLU A 173 -7.40 7.56 14.24
N SER A 174 -7.08 6.69 13.29
CA SER A 174 -5.92 6.83 12.41
C SER A 174 -5.98 8.12 11.59
N ILE A 175 -7.16 8.45 11.06
CA ILE A 175 -7.39 9.68 10.30
C ILE A 175 -7.28 10.92 11.19
N LEU A 176 -7.80 10.87 12.42
CA LEU A 176 -7.68 11.97 13.39
C LEU A 176 -6.21 12.20 13.83
N LEU A 177 -5.45 11.13 14.03
CA LEU A 177 -4.02 11.22 14.31
C LEU A 177 -3.25 11.80 13.12
N LEU A 178 -3.47 11.28 11.91
CA LEU A 178 -2.88 11.83 10.69
C LEU A 178 -3.24 13.31 10.50
N LYS A 179 -4.49 13.69 10.79
CA LYS A 179 -4.92 15.08 10.74
C LYS A 179 -4.05 15.97 11.63
N ARG A 180 -3.85 15.57 12.89
CA ARG A 180 -3.02 16.31 13.84
C ARG A 180 -1.55 16.32 13.43
N MET A 181 -1.01 15.18 13.01
CA MET A 181 0.41 15.03 12.65
C MET A 181 0.78 15.79 11.37
N LEU A 182 -0.13 15.80 10.39
CA LEU A 182 0.10 16.37 9.06
C LEU A 182 -0.52 17.76 8.88
N ASN A 183 -1.15 18.29 9.93
CA ASN A 183 -1.91 19.53 9.92
C ASN A 183 -2.96 19.57 8.78
N TRP A 184 -3.63 18.44 8.55
CA TRP A 184 -4.70 18.35 7.56
C TRP A 184 -5.95 19.10 8.04
N LYS A 185 -6.72 19.60 7.06
CA LYS A 185 -8.09 20.06 7.30
C LYS A 185 -8.94 18.88 7.77
N SER A 186 -10.04 19.16 8.48
CA SER A 186 -10.96 18.13 8.94
C SER A 186 -11.36 17.18 7.77
N PRO A 187 -11.01 15.90 7.87
CA PRO A 187 -11.20 14.95 6.78
C PRO A 187 -12.63 14.39 6.83
N TYR A 188 -13.49 14.92 5.96
CA TYR A 188 -14.80 14.31 5.71
C TYR A 188 -14.65 13.23 4.64
N TYR A 189 -15.33 12.11 4.81
CA TYR A 189 -15.43 11.05 3.82
C TYR A 189 -16.77 10.32 4.01
N SER A 190 -17.33 9.82 2.91
CA SER A 190 -18.57 9.04 2.84
C SER A 190 -18.25 7.55 2.77
#